data_AF-A0A7S0XAW8-F1
#
_entry.id   AF-A0A7S0XAW8-F1
#
_cell.length_a   1.000
_cell.length_b   1.000
_cell.length_c   1.000
_cell.angle_alpha   90.00
_cell.angle_beta   90.00
_cell.angle_gamma   90.00
#
_symmetry.space_group_name_H-M   'P 1'
#
loop_
_entity.id
_entity.type
_entity.pdbx_description
1 polymer ?
#
loop_
_entity_poly.entity_id
_entity_poly.type
_entity_poly.pdbx_seq_one_letter_code
_entity_poly.pdbx_strand_id
1 'polypeptide(L)'
;GDGGNELGMGKIYERILSSSIVNAKSIASTVSTDYLIVCSVSNWGGYALAVGLSLITTCNECNKSDSDIDLSIYTEILSSCLPTSQQESAIFQGMIDAGARDGITKSTEKMVDGFELVVSLNVIEELKAIAINSRVT
;
A
#
# COMPACT_ATOMS: atom_id res chain seq x y z
N GLY A 1 -5.65 -1.01 6.22
CA GLY A 1 -5.66 -1.92 7.37
C GLY A 1 -5.98 -3.31 6.87
N ASP A 2 -5.50 -4.31 7.57
CA ASP A 2 -5.45 -5.72 7.15
C ASP A 2 -5.93 -6.69 8.24
N GLY A 3 -5.90 -6.30 9.53
CA GLY A 3 -6.27 -7.16 10.66
C GLY A 3 -7.66 -6.92 11.23
N GLY A 4 -8.29 -5.76 10.99
CA GLY A 4 -9.60 -5.40 11.55
C GLY A 4 -9.54 -4.73 12.93
N ASN A 5 -8.35 -4.64 13.52
CA ASN A 5 -8.09 -3.96 14.80
C ASN A 5 -7.40 -2.61 14.62
N GLU A 6 -7.15 -2.17 13.38
CA GLU A 6 -6.53 -0.88 13.09
C GLU A 6 -7.50 0.29 13.20
N LEU A 7 -6.96 1.51 13.29
CA LEU A 7 -7.74 2.73 13.16
C LEU A 7 -8.48 2.76 11.81
N GLY A 8 -9.75 3.13 11.85
CA GLY A 8 -10.63 3.19 10.67
C GLY A 8 -11.46 1.93 10.44
N MET A 9 -11.04 0.77 10.96
CA MET A 9 -11.77 -0.50 10.79
C MET A 9 -13.16 -0.50 11.46
N GLY A 10 -13.41 0.42 12.41
CA GLY A 10 -14.74 0.65 12.97
C GLY A 10 -15.80 1.02 11.93
N LYS A 11 -15.40 1.54 10.76
CA LYS A 11 -16.31 1.79 9.63
C LYS A 11 -17.01 0.51 9.14
N ILE A 12 -16.38 -0.65 9.30
CA ILE A 12 -16.90 -1.96 8.92
C ILE A 12 -17.00 -2.92 10.12
N TYR A 13 -17.19 -2.38 11.34
CA TYR A 13 -17.19 -3.12 12.60
C TYR A 13 -18.06 -4.39 12.57
N GLU A 14 -19.32 -4.28 12.16
CA GLU A 14 -20.24 -5.42 12.08
C GLU A 14 -19.75 -6.51 11.11
N ARG A 15 -19.13 -6.10 9.99
CA ARG A 15 -18.54 -7.06 9.04
C ARG A 15 -17.39 -7.81 9.68
N ILE A 16 -16.54 -7.13 10.46
CA ILE A 16 -15.44 -7.76 11.19
C ILE A 16 -15.98 -8.73 12.24
N LEU A 17 -17.00 -8.36 13.01
CA LEU A 17 -17.63 -9.25 13.99
C LEU A 17 -18.20 -10.53 13.38
N SER A 18 -18.70 -10.44 12.14
CA SER A 18 -19.23 -11.58 11.38
C SER A 18 -18.18 -12.37 10.56
N SER A 19 -16.91 -11.95 10.59
CA SER A 19 -15.85 -12.53 9.76
C SER A 19 -15.25 -13.80 10.37
N SER A 20 -14.33 -14.42 9.62
CA SER A 20 -13.50 -15.53 10.08
C SER A 20 -12.24 -15.09 10.84
N ILE A 21 -12.07 -13.80 11.13
CA ILE A 21 -10.91 -13.29 11.86
C ILE A 21 -10.91 -13.87 13.29
N VAL A 22 -9.77 -14.45 13.68
CA VAL A 22 -9.60 -15.04 15.01
C VAL A 22 -9.76 -13.95 16.07
N ASN A 23 -10.59 -14.22 17.08
CA ASN A 23 -10.92 -13.29 18.16
C ASN A 23 -11.55 -11.96 17.69
N ALA A 24 -12.23 -11.93 16.54
CA ALA A 24 -12.87 -10.72 15.99
C ALA A 24 -13.65 -9.90 17.04
N LYS A 25 -14.46 -10.57 17.88
CA LYS A 25 -15.24 -9.90 18.94
C LYS A 25 -14.40 -9.13 19.97
N SER A 26 -13.17 -9.56 20.19
CA SER A 26 -12.27 -8.95 21.16
C SER A 26 -11.36 -7.90 20.53
N ILE A 27 -11.01 -8.06 19.26
CA ILE A 27 -10.00 -7.22 18.61
C ILE A 27 -10.59 -6.17 17.67
N ALA A 28 -11.86 -6.31 17.25
CA ALA A 28 -12.46 -5.40 16.29
C ALA A 28 -12.37 -3.95 16.79
N SER A 29 -11.71 -3.11 15.99
CA SER A 29 -11.57 -1.69 16.30
C SER A 29 -12.92 -1.01 16.21
N THR A 30 -13.26 -0.20 17.21
CA THR A 30 -14.46 0.65 17.20
C THR A 30 -14.20 2.03 16.58
N VAL A 31 -12.93 2.34 16.27
CA VAL A 31 -12.54 3.64 15.71
C VAL A 31 -12.82 3.65 14.20
N SER A 32 -13.75 4.53 13.79
CA SER A 32 -14.13 4.72 12.38
C SER A 32 -13.25 5.74 11.65
N THR A 33 -13.48 5.90 10.35
CA THR A 33 -12.82 6.87 9.45
C THR A 33 -13.76 7.25 8.31
N ASP A 34 -13.53 8.40 7.67
CA ASP A 34 -14.29 8.85 6.50
C ASP A 34 -14.04 7.96 5.29
N TYR A 35 -12.81 7.50 5.08
CA TYR A 35 -12.41 6.63 3.97
C TYR A 35 -11.56 5.48 4.48
N LEU A 36 -11.94 4.24 4.13
CA LEU A 36 -11.27 3.03 4.58
C LEU A 36 -10.73 2.26 3.37
N ILE A 37 -9.45 1.91 3.42
CA ILE A 37 -8.80 0.97 2.51
C ILE A 37 -8.50 -0.31 3.29
N VAL A 38 -9.14 -1.39 2.87
CA VAL A 38 -8.85 -2.75 3.33
C VAL A 38 -7.90 -3.40 2.33
N CYS A 39 -6.85 -4.03 2.83
CA CYS A 39 -5.80 -4.64 2.01
C CYS A 39 -5.22 -5.88 2.72
N SER A 40 -4.35 -6.63 2.06
CA SER A 40 -3.68 -7.81 2.65
C SER A 40 -2.51 -7.44 3.55
N VAL A 41 -1.74 -6.41 3.18
CA VAL A 41 -0.64 -5.81 3.94
C VAL A 41 -0.79 -4.30 3.83
N SER A 42 -0.76 -3.61 4.97
CA SER A 42 -1.08 -2.18 5.05
C SER A 42 -0.11 -1.31 4.25
N ASN A 43 1.17 -1.68 4.17
CA ASN A 43 2.15 -1.03 3.31
C ASN A 43 1.72 -1.05 1.83
N TRP A 44 1.27 -2.21 1.33
CA TRP A 44 0.85 -2.37 -0.06
C TRP A 44 -0.39 -1.52 -0.38
N GLY A 45 -1.32 -1.42 0.56
CA GLY A 45 -2.46 -0.50 0.46
C GLY A 45 -2.02 0.97 0.37
N GLY A 46 -0.98 1.35 1.12
CA GLY A 46 -0.35 2.67 1.03
C GLY A 46 0.28 2.94 -0.34
N TYR A 47 1.03 1.98 -0.88
CA TYR A 47 1.61 2.09 -2.23
C TYR A 47 0.53 2.19 -3.31
N ALA A 48 -0.51 1.37 -3.23
CA ALA A 48 -1.63 1.42 -4.17
C ALA A 48 -2.37 2.77 -4.12
N LEU A 49 -2.54 3.36 -2.93
CA LEU A 49 -3.11 4.70 -2.77
C LEU A 49 -2.23 5.76 -3.43
N ALA A 50 -0.91 5.73 -3.19
CA ALA A 50 0.03 6.67 -3.80
C ALA A 50 -0.02 6.61 -5.34
N VAL A 51 -0.10 5.39 -5.91
CA VAL A 51 -0.27 5.18 -7.36
C VAL A 51 -1.61 5.70 -7.87
N GLY A 52 -2.71 5.44 -7.16
CA GLY A 52 -4.01 5.97 -7.53
C GLY A 52 -4.04 7.50 -7.55
N LEU A 53 -3.38 8.14 -6.60
CA LEU A 53 -3.25 9.60 -6.54
C LEU A 53 -2.37 10.15 -7.67
N SER A 54 -1.28 9.47 -8.04
CA SER A 54 -0.43 9.89 -9.15
C SER A 54 -1.18 9.84 -10.49
N LEU A 55 -2.02 8.82 -10.69
CA LEU A 55 -2.92 8.72 -11.84
C LEU A 55 -3.91 9.89 -11.87
N ILE A 56 -4.57 10.22 -10.77
CA ILE A 56 -5.56 11.32 -10.75
C ILE A 56 -4.88 12.68 -10.97
N THR A 57 -3.74 12.92 -10.33
CA THR A 57 -3.01 14.20 -10.42
C THR A 57 -2.59 14.49 -11.85
N THR A 58 -2.08 13.47 -12.54
CA THR A 58 -1.67 13.59 -13.94
C THR A 58 -2.86 13.74 -14.90
N CYS A 59 -4.05 13.22 -14.60
CA CYS A 59 -5.26 13.56 -15.36
C CYS A 59 -5.61 15.05 -15.23
N ASN A 60 -5.56 15.60 -14.01
CA ASN A 60 -6.06 16.95 -13.73
C ASN A 60 -5.16 18.07 -14.26
N GLU A 61 -3.84 17.86 -14.29
CA GLU A 61 -2.91 18.79 -14.95
C GLU A 61 -3.04 18.72 -16.49
N CYS A 62 -3.57 17.62 -17.01
CA CYS A 62 -3.86 17.42 -18.41
C CYS A 62 -5.30 17.86 -18.74
N ASN A 63 -5.58 19.17 -18.77
CA ASN A 63 -6.71 19.73 -19.54
C ASN A 63 -6.51 19.59 -21.07
N LYS A 64 -5.70 18.62 -21.50
CA LYS A 64 -5.36 18.27 -22.88
C LYS A 64 -6.01 16.93 -23.17
N SER A 65 -6.37 16.66 -24.42
CA SER A 65 -6.83 15.32 -24.83
C SER A 65 -5.83 14.25 -24.34
N ASP A 66 -6.34 13.07 -23.95
CA ASP A 66 -5.55 11.92 -23.48
C ASP A 66 -4.35 11.56 -24.39
N SER A 67 -4.34 12.06 -25.64
CA SER A 67 -3.29 11.87 -26.63
C SER A 67 -1.95 12.57 -26.35
N ASP A 68 -1.89 13.56 -25.45
CA ASP A 68 -0.71 14.43 -25.31
C ASP A 68 -0.07 14.40 -23.90
N ILE A 69 -0.43 13.42 -23.06
CA ILE A 69 0.27 13.22 -21.77
C ILE A 69 1.70 12.79 -22.07
N ASP A 70 2.67 13.62 -21.67
CA ASP A 70 4.08 13.26 -21.74
C ASP A 70 4.34 12.09 -20.80
N LEU A 71 4.44 10.89 -21.39
CA LEU A 71 4.69 9.65 -20.66
C LEU A 71 5.98 9.73 -19.83
N SER A 72 6.93 10.60 -20.18
CA SER A 72 8.15 10.81 -19.40
C SER A 72 7.87 11.51 -18.07
N ILE A 73 7.07 12.59 -18.08
CA ILE A 73 6.63 13.31 -16.87
C ILE A 73 5.79 12.39 -15.99
N TYR A 74 4.86 11.65 -16.60
CA TYR A 74 4.03 10.68 -15.88
C TYR A 74 4.89 9.62 -15.18
N THR A 75 5.85 9.05 -15.89
CA THR A 75 6.75 8.01 -15.36
C THR A 75 7.63 8.57 -14.24
N GLU A 76 8.06 9.84 -14.34
CA GLU A 76 8.81 10.52 -13.28
C GLU A 76 7.96 10.70 -12.02
N ILE A 77 6.74 11.22 -12.14
CA ILE A 77 5.81 11.39 -11.01
C ILE A 77 5.53 10.04 -10.37
N LEU A 78 5.18 9.02 -11.15
CA LEU A 78 4.93 7.67 -10.66
C LEU A 78 6.15 7.10 -9.91
N SER A 79 7.34 7.27 -10.48
CA SER A 79 8.60 6.81 -9.87
C SER A 79 8.93 7.57 -8.58
N SER A 80 8.49 8.82 -8.45
CA SER A 80 8.66 9.61 -7.22
C SER A 80 7.70 9.18 -6.09
N CYS A 81 6.57 8.56 -6.43
CA CYS A 81 5.54 8.14 -5.47
C CYS A 81 5.81 6.76 -4.83
N LEU A 82 6.72 5.98 -5.40
CA LEU A 82 7.03 4.63 -4.96
C LEU A 82 8.53 4.48 -4.69
N PRO A 83 8.93 3.73 -3.64
CA PRO A 83 10.34 3.49 -3.41
C PRO A 83 10.96 2.62 -4.51
N THR A 84 12.24 2.83 -4.79
CA THR A 84 13.06 1.87 -5.52
C THR A 84 13.35 0.65 -4.64
N SER A 85 13.79 -0.46 -5.23
CA SER A 85 14.17 -1.64 -4.44
C SER A 85 15.27 -1.35 -3.42
N GLN A 86 16.21 -0.45 -3.75
CA GLN A 86 17.26 -0.02 -2.83
C GLN A 86 16.68 0.81 -1.69
N GLN A 87 15.76 1.74 -1.98
CA GLN A 87 15.10 2.55 -0.95
C GLN A 87 14.26 1.69 -0.02
N GLU A 88 13.45 0.77 -0.56
CA GLU A 88 12.62 -0.12 0.25
C GLU A 88 13.47 -1.02 1.15
N SER A 89 14.54 -1.59 0.60
CA SER A 89 15.49 -2.40 1.38
C SER A 89 16.19 -1.59 2.48
N ALA A 90 16.47 -0.30 2.23
CA ALA A 90 17.06 0.60 3.21
C ALA A 90 16.06 1.02 4.30
N ILE A 91 14.79 1.25 3.93
CA ILE A 91 13.71 1.53 4.90
C ILE A 91 13.54 0.34 5.84
N PHE A 92 13.43 -0.89 5.30
CA PHE A 92 13.36 -2.09 6.12
C PHE A 92 14.57 -2.25 7.04
N GLN A 93 15.78 -2.03 6.51
CA GLN A 93 16.99 -2.08 7.33
C GLN A 93 16.95 -1.05 8.46
N GLY A 94 16.59 0.20 8.17
CA GLY A 94 16.48 1.25 9.18
C GLY A 94 15.43 0.95 10.25
N MET A 95 14.30 0.33 9.88
CA MET A 95 13.29 -0.12 10.84
C MET A 95 13.84 -1.23 11.75
N ILE A 96 14.52 -2.22 11.19
CA ILE A 96 15.15 -3.31 11.95
C ILE A 96 16.22 -2.78 12.90
N ASP A 97 17.08 -1.87 12.42
CA ASP A 97 18.13 -1.23 13.22
C ASP A 97 17.54 -0.41 14.38
N ALA A 98 16.34 0.16 14.19
CA ALA A 98 15.56 0.82 15.23
C ALA A 98 14.82 -0.15 16.18
N GLY A 99 14.96 -1.46 15.97
CA GLY A 99 14.38 -2.51 16.82
C GLY A 99 13.01 -3.03 16.36
N ALA A 100 12.53 -2.65 15.17
CA ALA A 100 11.33 -3.23 14.60
C ALA A 100 11.50 -4.72 14.29
N ARG A 101 10.38 -5.44 14.29
CA ARG A 101 10.29 -6.87 14.01
C ARG A 101 9.07 -7.14 13.17
N ASP A 102 9.11 -8.23 12.42
CA ASP A 102 7.95 -8.70 11.69
C ASP A 102 6.77 -9.02 12.63
N GLY A 103 5.57 -8.58 12.24
CA GLY A 103 4.35 -8.67 13.04
C GLY A 103 3.90 -10.10 13.31
N ILE A 104 4.19 -11.03 12.39
CA ILE A 104 3.72 -12.43 12.46
C ILE A 104 4.82 -13.35 13.02
N THR A 105 5.98 -13.38 12.37
CA THR A 105 7.10 -14.30 12.66
C THR A 105 7.97 -13.82 13.82
N LYS A 106 7.90 -12.53 14.19
CA LYS A 106 8.78 -11.87 15.18
C LYS A 106 10.25 -11.81 14.77
N SER A 107 10.55 -12.10 13.50
CA SER A 107 11.87 -12.07 12.90
C SER A 107 12.47 -10.65 12.88
N THR A 108 13.80 -10.57 12.89
CA THR A 108 14.59 -9.36 12.60
C THR A 108 15.17 -9.38 11.19
N GLU A 109 14.70 -10.29 10.34
CA GLU A 109 14.98 -10.27 8.91
C GLU A 109 14.03 -9.29 8.20
N LYS A 110 14.32 -9.00 6.93
CA LYS A 110 13.53 -8.07 6.12
C LYS A 110 12.21 -8.71 5.70
N MET A 111 11.24 -8.67 6.62
CA MET A 111 9.92 -9.27 6.46
C MET A 111 8.82 -8.32 6.93
N VAL A 112 7.65 -8.41 6.30
CA VAL A 112 6.42 -7.72 6.70
C VAL A 112 5.25 -8.68 6.58
N ASP A 113 4.43 -8.75 7.62
CA ASP A 113 3.32 -9.69 7.76
C ASP A 113 3.67 -11.12 7.35
N GLY A 114 4.88 -11.56 7.73
CA GLY A 114 5.39 -12.90 7.42
C GLY A 114 5.81 -13.13 5.98
N PHE A 115 5.74 -12.11 5.12
CA PHE A 115 6.28 -12.15 3.76
C PHE A 115 7.72 -11.62 3.74
N GLU A 116 8.59 -12.28 2.98
CA GLU A 116 9.92 -11.77 2.67
C GLU A 116 9.83 -10.48 1.84
N LEU A 117 10.83 -9.59 2.00
CA LEU A 117 10.91 -8.31 1.28
C LEU A 117 10.70 -8.46 -0.24
N VAL A 118 11.18 -9.54 -0.84
CA VAL A 118 11.02 -9.77 -2.29
C VAL A 118 9.56 -9.73 -2.74
N VAL A 119 8.62 -10.15 -1.89
CA VAL A 119 7.19 -10.10 -2.20
C VAL A 119 6.70 -8.66 -2.30
N SER A 120 7.07 -7.81 -1.35
CA SER A 120 6.75 -6.38 -1.39
C SER A 120 7.38 -5.68 -2.59
N LEU A 121 8.61 -6.04 -2.96
CA LEU A 121 9.28 -5.51 -4.15
C LEU A 121 8.50 -5.87 -5.43
N ASN A 122 8.03 -7.12 -5.54
CA ASN A 122 7.22 -7.54 -6.69
C ASN A 122 5.89 -6.78 -6.75
N VAL A 123 5.21 -6.57 -5.61
CA VAL A 123 3.97 -5.78 -5.54
C VAL A 123 4.20 -4.34 -6.01
N ILE A 124 5.31 -3.71 -5.62
CA ILE A 124 5.65 -2.35 -6.07
C ILE A 124 5.84 -2.31 -7.60
N GLU A 125 6.54 -3.28 -8.17
CA GLU A 125 6.76 -3.35 -9.62
C GLU A 125 5.46 -3.66 -10.38
N GLU A 126 4.60 -4.53 -9.87
CA GLU A 126 3.28 -4.79 -10.44
C GLU A 126 2.39 -3.55 -10.43
N LEU A 127 2.38 -2.79 -9.33
CA LEU A 127 1.64 -1.53 -9.24
C LEU A 127 2.13 -0.50 -10.27
N LYS A 128 3.46 -0.39 -10.47
CA LYS A 128 4.02 0.47 -11.52
C LYS A 128 3.56 0.05 -12.91
N ALA A 129 3.63 -1.26 -13.21
CA ALA A 129 3.23 -1.80 -14.49
C ALA A 129 1.74 -1.56 -14.78
N ILE A 130 0.86 -1.79 -13.80
CA ILE A 130 -0.58 -1.51 -13.91
C ILE A 130 -0.83 -0.03 -14.21
N ALA A 131 -0.14 0.86 -13.49
CA ALA A 131 -0.31 2.30 -13.65
C ALA A 131 0.11 2.77 -15.06
N ILE A 132 1.29 2.34 -15.53
CA ILE A 132 1.77 2.65 -16.90
C ILE A 132 0.79 2.12 -17.95
N ASN A 133 0.37 0.86 -17.83
CA ASN A 133 -0.51 0.23 -18.80
C ASN A 133 -1.88 0.92 -18.88
N SER A 134 -2.39 1.44 -17.76
CA SER A 134 -3.66 2.17 -17.72
C SER A 134 -3.69 3.48 -18.52
N ARG A 135 -2.52 3.97 -18.96
CA ARG A 135 -2.38 5.20 -19.78
C ARG A 135 -2.15 4.94 -21.26
N VAL A 136 -1.89 3.69 -21.64
CA VAL A 136 -1.54 3.30 -23.02
C VAL A 136 -2.76 2.71 -23.76
N THR A 137 -3.82 2.33 -23.04
CA THR A 137 -5.09 1.80 -23.57
C THR A 137 -6.15 2.88 -23.70
#